data_AF-A0A354U6S9-F1
#
_entry.id   AF-A0A354U6S9-F1
#
_cell.length_a   1.000
_cell.length_b   1.000
_cell.length_c   1.000
_cell.angle_alpha   90.00
_cell.angle_beta   90.00
_cell.angle_gamma   90.00
#
_symmetry.space_group_name_H-M   'P 1'
#
loop_
_entity.id
_entity.type
_entity.pdbx_description
1 polymer ?
#
loop_
_entity_poly.entity_id
_entity_poly.type
_entity_poly.pdbx_seq_one_letter_code
_entity_poly.pdbx_strand_id
1 'polypeptide(L)'
;MNPNDYLISFLPQDFFQKIEAGRINRQLFPPFSDRAAWETLKTQPSKRTVIRELLDEAEQLRTVPPPVLLYSSYCEYGINGTRINFEAPYFDRRNHLGTLVLALCLTGDRDRWLMPVLDYLFAILEEQSWCMPAHARWNGAFPNPLRCQSDLFASETAAQLGAAVNVLGDVFEEVCPGLVERIRTETLERTVRKALDPAISWMQFWFHSEVPGNWTPWCCYNLLFAAVCLENDPQKLSDCFQAYLRPVSRFAYHYADDGYCAEGPSYYSKAGGMLFKLTDVM
;
A
#
# COMPACT_ATOMS: atom_id res chain seq x y z
N MET A 1 -27.76 14.73 3.18
CA MET A 1 -26.82 14.33 2.11
C MET A 1 -26.69 12.80 2.17
N ASN A 2 -26.59 12.10 1.03
CA ASN A 2 -26.37 10.65 1.05
C ASN A 2 -24.98 10.34 1.63
N PRO A 3 -24.84 9.54 2.71
CA PRO A 3 -23.53 9.22 3.28
C PRO A 3 -22.57 8.59 2.28
N ASN A 4 -23.08 7.83 1.30
CA ASN A 4 -22.24 7.19 0.28
C ASN A 4 -21.63 8.18 -0.74
N ASP A 5 -22.16 9.39 -0.82
CA ASP A 5 -21.74 10.41 -1.80
C ASP A 5 -21.13 11.64 -1.13
N TYR A 6 -20.93 11.61 0.21
CA TYR A 6 -20.46 12.76 0.99
C TYR A 6 -19.16 13.35 0.43
N LEU A 7 -18.07 12.56 0.33
CA LEU A 7 -16.81 13.08 -0.23
C LEU A 7 -16.91 13.36 -1.72
N ILE A 8 -17.64 12.53 -2.46
CA ILE A 8 -17.85 12.69 -3.90
C ILE A 8 -18.50 14.04 -4.21
N SER A 9 -19.37 14.54 -3.33
CA SER A 9 -20.04 15.84 -3.50
C SER A 9 -19.10 17.05 -3.47
N PHE A 10 -17.87 16.90 -2.96
CA PHE A 10 -16.84 17.94 -2.95
C PHE A 10 -15.88 17.86 -4.14
N LEU A 11 -15.95 16.80 -4.96
CA LEU A 11 -15.08 16.64 -6.11
C LEU A 11 -15.49 17.55 -7.28
N PRO A 12 -14.54 17.97 -8.13
CA PRO A 12 -14.86 18.62 -9.39
C PRO A 12 -15.85 17.80 -10.23
N GLN A 13 -16.80 18.45 -10.89
CA GLN A 13 -17.81 17.76 -11.71
C GLN A 13 -17.20 16.88 -12.83
N ASP A 14 -16.01 17.24 -13.30
CA ASP A 14 -15.28 16.53 -14.35
C ASP A 14 -14.24 15.52 -13.81
N PHE A 15 -14.23 15.23 -12.50
CA PHE A 15 -13.22 14.36 -11.87
C PHE A 15 -13.12 12.98 -12.53
N PHE A 16 -14.22 12.24 -12.60
CA PHE A 16 -14.23 10.91 -13.24
C PHE A 16 -13.95 10.98 -14.74
N GLN A 17 -14.44 12.02 -15.43
CA GLN A 17 -14.19 12.24 -16.85
C GLN A 17 -12.70 12.51 -17.14
N LYS A 18 -11.97 13.17 -16.22
CA LYS A 18 -10.52 13.35 -16.31
C LYS A 18 -9.81 12.01 -16.18
N ILE A 19 -10.20 11.19 -15.19
CA ILE A 19 -9.61 9.85 -15.00
C ILE A 19 -9.84 8.99 -16.24
N GLU A 20 -11.08 8.90 -16.73
CA GLU A 20 -11.46 8.10 -17.90
C GLU A 20 -10.75 8.58 -19.18
N ALA A 21 -10.46 9.87 -19.29
CA ALA A 21 -9.66 10.44 -20.37
C ALA A 21 -8.14 10.28 -20.18
N GLY A 22 -7.67 9.58 -19.14
CA GLY A 22 -6.25 9.40 -18.82
C GLY A 22 -5.54 10.68 -18.34
N ARG A 23 -6.29 11.70 -17.92
CA ARG A 23 -5.80 13.02 -17.50
C ARG A 23 -5.62 13.12 -15.98
N ILE A 24 -4.95 12.15 -15.38
CA ILE A 24 -4.58 12.13 -13.95
C ILE A 24 -3.05 12.01 -13.83
N ASN A 25 -2.47 12.68 -12.83
CA ASN A 25 -1.04 12.50 -12.55
C ASN A 25 -0.81 11.11 -11.94
N ARG A 26 -0.07 10.27 -12.66
CA ARG A 26 0.30 8.92 -12.19
C ARG A 26 1.72 8.85 -11.67
N GLN A 27 2.55 9.89 -11.89
CA GLN A 27 3.90 9.99 -11.34
C GLN A 27 3.83 10.81 -10.04
N LEU A 28 3.65 10.11 -8.92
CA LEU A 28 3.39 10.73 -7.61
C LEU A 28 4.67 11.17 -6.90
N PHE A 29 5.79 10.52 -7.21
CA PHE A 29 7.11 10.84 -6.68
C PHE A 29 8.11 11.11 -7.81
N PRO A 30 9.25 11.76 -7.55
CA PRO A 30 10.29 11.88 -8.55
C PRO A 30 10.76 10.49 -9.03
N PRO A 31 10.78 10.20 -10.34
CA PRO A 31 11.29 8.92 -10.82
C PRO A 31 12.79 8.81 -10.51
N PHE A 32 13.32 7.59 -10.52
CA PHE A 32 14.74 7.35 -10.29
C PHE A 32 15.61 8.07 -11.33
N SER A 33 15.14 8.32 -12.54
CA SER A 33 15.88 9.11 -13.54
C SER A 33 16.05 10.59 -13.15
N ASP A 34 15.18 11.16 -12.30
CA ASP A 34 15.25 12.56 -11.87
C ASP A 34 16.29 12.78 -10.76
N ARG A 35 17.56 12.65 -11.12
CA ARG A 35 18.69 12.83 -10.17
C ARG A 35 18.68 14.20 -9.49
N ALA A 36 18.22 15.25 -10.18
CA ALA A 36 18.18 16.60 -9.62
C ALA A 36 17.20 16.70 -8.43
N ALA A 37 16.02 16.10 -8.53
CA ALA A 37 15.06 16.06 -7.43
C ALA A 37 15.60 15.28 -6.22
N TRP A 38 16.25 14.15 -6.45
CA TRP A 38 16.83 13.33 -5.38
C TRP A 38 18.04 14.01 -4.71
N GLU A 39 18.91 14.68 -5.48
CA GLU A 39 20.01 15.50 -4.92
C GLU A 39 19.48 16.68 -4.12
N THR A 40 18.42 17.33 -4.60
CA THR A 40 17.76 18.41 -3.85
C THR A 40 17.26 17.90 -2.51
N LEU A 41 16.54 16.77 -2.48
CA LEU A 41 16.08 16.16 -1.23
C LEU A 41 17.23 15.79 -0.29
N LYS A 42 18.30 15.19 -0.83
CA LYS A 42 19.49 14.76 -0.06
C LYS A 42 20.20 15.92 0.62
N THR A 43 20.22 17.08 -0.03
CA THR A 43 20.93 18.28 0.47
C THR A 43 20.09 19.17 1.37
N GLN A 44 18.77 18.90 1.54
CA GLN A 44 17.91 19.70 2.42
C GLN A 44 18.38 19.63 3.87
N PRO A 45 18.73 20.78 4.52
CA PRO A 45 19.25 20.78 5.88
C PRO A 45 18.31 20.11 6.90
N SER A 46 17.00 20.28 6.74
CA SER A 46 15.97 19.69 7.61
C SER A 46 15.84 18.17 7.47
N LYS A 47 16.39 17.57 6.40
CA LYS A 47 16.33 16.13 6.13
C LYS A 47 17.65 15.41 6.41
N ARG A 48 18.73 16.14 6.68
CA ARG A 48 20.09 15.59 6.83
C ARG A 48 20.17 14.45 7.85
N THR A 49 19.56 14.62 9.02
CA THR A 49 19.60 13.61 10.10
C THR A 49 18.89 12.32 9.69
N VAL A 50 17.64 12.44 9.22
CA VAL A 50 16.84 11.27 8.83
C VAL A 50 17.43 10.54 7.62
N ILE A 51 18.01 11.26 6.65
CA ILE A 51 18.67 10.64 5.50
C ILE A 51 19.93 9.89 5.92
N ARG A 52 20.73 10.44 6.84
CA ARG A 52 21.89 9.73 7.38
C ARG A 52 21.47 8.47 8.12
N GLU A 53 20.49 8.56 9.02
CA GLU A 53 19.99 7.41 9.78
C GLU A 53 19.44 6.31 8.86
N LEU A 54 18.70 6.69 7.82
CA LEU A 54 18.20 5.77 6.80
C LEU A 54 19.34 5.08 6.04
N LEU A 55 20.39 5.81 5.65
CA LEU A 55 21.53 5.22 4.93
C LEU A 55 22.38 4.32 5.83
N ASP A 56 22.53 4.68 7.11
CA ASP A 56 23.21 3.85 8.11
C ASP A 56 22.45 2.53 8.33
N GLU A 57 21.12 2.58 8.42
CA GLU A 57 20.26 1.40 8.48
C GLU A 57 20.36 0.57 7.20
N ALA A 58 20.26 1.20 6.02
CA ALA A 58 20.36 0.52 4.73
C ALA A 58 21.68 -0.24 4.59
N GLU A 59 22.79 0.33 5.04
CA GLU A 59 24.10 -0.35 4.98
C GLU A 59 24.11 -1.64 5.79
N GLN A 60 23.47 -1.65 6.96
CA GLN A 60 23.34 -2.87 7.78
C GLN A 60 22.46 -3.91 7.09
N LEU A 61 21.40 -3.49 6.41
CA LEU A 61 20.46 -4.36 5.73
C LEU A 61 20.97 -4.91 4.39
N ARG A 62 21.96 -4.26 3.76
CA ARG A 62 22.45 -4.57 2.41
C ARG A 62 22.83 -6.04 2.22
N THR A 63 23.32 -6.69 3.28
CA THR A 63 23.76 -8.10 3.25
C THR A 63 22.82 -9.04 4.00
N VAL A 64 21.69 -8.53 4.51
CA VAL A 64 20.71 -9.30 5.27
C VAL A 64 19.67 -9.88 4.30
N PRO A 65 19.58 -11.21 4.14
CA PRO A 65 18.58 -11.80 3.26
C PRO A 65 17.16 -11.59 3.81
N PRO A 66 16.12 -11.57 2.96
CA PRO A 66 14.74 -11.49 3.42
C PRO A 66 14.42 -12.64 4.40
N PRO A 67 13.80 -12.36 5.56
CA PRO A 67 13.49 -13.41 6.53
C PRO A 67 12.47 -14.40 5.95
N VAL A 68 12.54 -15.66 6.39
CA VAL A 68 11.61 -16.71 5.93
C VAL A 68 10.27 -16.60 6.67
N LEU A 69 9.17 -16.58 5.93
CA LEU A 69 7.82 -16.64 6.49
C LEU A 69 7.32 -18.08 6.50
N LEU A 70 7.35 -18.71 7.68
CA LEU A 70 6.90 -20.08 7.85
C LEU A 70 5.38 -20.16 7.96
N TYR A 71 4.78 -21.13 7.27
CA TYR A 71 3.36 -21.43 7.39
C TYR A 71 2.98 -21.88 8.81
N SER A 72 3.88 -22.54 9.54
CA SER A 72 3.68 -22.89 10.94
C SER A 72 3.47 -21.65 11.82
N SER A 73 4.28 -20.61 11.64
CA SER A 73 4.11 -19.32 12.34
C SER A 73 2.82 -18.62 11.95
N TYR A 74 2.38 -18.74 10.68
CA TYR A 74 1.07 -18.22 10.25
C TYR A 74 -0.08 -18.93 10.97
N CYS A 75 0.00 -20.27 11.08
CA CYS A 75 -1.00 -21.10 11.75
C CYS A 75 -1.05 -20.91 13.27
N GLU A 76 0.07 -20.50 13.88
CA GLU A 76 0.21 -20.35 15.34
C GLU A 76 -0.89 -19.47 15.92
N TYR A 77 -1.28 -18.42 15.20
CA TYR A 77 -2.37 -17.54 15.60
C TYR A 77 -3.72 -18.27 15.75
N GLY A 78 -4.00 -19.29 14.93
CA GLY A 78 -5.18 -20.14 15.07
C GLY A 78 -5.10 -21.11 16.26
N ILE A 79 -3.88 -21.50 16.65
CA ILE A 79 -3.63 -22.47 17.73
C ILE A 79 -3.71 -21.79 19.11
N ASN A 80 -2.97 -20.70 19.31
CA ASN A 80 -2.78 -20.10 20.62
C ASN A 80 -2.92 -18.56 20.63
N GLY A 81 -3.24 -17.95 19.48
CA GLY A 81 -3.37 -16.49 19.34
C GLY A 81 -2.05 -15.73 19.16
N THR A 82 -0.91 -16.41 19.15
CA THR A 82 0.39 -15.80 18.86
C THR A 82 0.48 -15.43 17.39
N ARG A 83 0.57 -14.14 17.09
CA ARG A 83 0.81 -13.62 15.73
C ARG A 83 2.23 -13.11 15.52
N ILE A 84 2.95 -12.77 16.60
CA ILE A 84 4.20 -12.01 16.53
C ILE A 84 5.31 -12.73 15.74
N ASN A 85 5.34 -14.07 15.83
CA ASN A 85 6.35 -14.90 15.15
C ASN A 85 6.21 -14.88 13.62
N PHE A 86 5.02 -14.59 13.09
CA PHE A 86 4.82 -14.32 11.67
C PHE A 86 4.90 -12.83 11.37
N GLU A 87 4.32 -12.01 12.24
CA GLU A 87 4.20 -10.56 12.08
C GLU A 87 5.54 -9.83 11.99
N ALA A 88 6.47 -10.12 12.89
CA ALA A 88 7.77 -9.45 12.92
C ALA A 88 8.53 -9.64 11.59
N PRO A 89 8.81 -10.87 11.12
CA PRO A 89 9.50 -11.04 9.84
C PRO A 89 8.66 -10.58 8.63
N TYR A 90 7.32 -10.58 8.74
CA TYR A 90 6.44 -10.04 7.71
C TYR A 90 6.67 -8.54 7.52
N PHE A 91 6.70 -7.78 8.62
CA PHE A 91 6.96 -6.34 8.58
C PHE A 91 8.42 -6.01 8.27
N ASP A 92 9.38 -6.81 8.75
CA ASP A 92 10.80 -6.63 8.41
C ASP A 92 11.00 -6.62 6.89
N ARG A 93 10.36 -7.54 6.14
CA ARG A 93 10.42 -7.53 4.68
C ARG A 93 9.99 -6.20 4.05
N ARG A 94 8.86 -5.63 4.50
CA ARG A 94 8.34 -4.34 4.00
C ARG A 94 9.24 -3.20 4.41
N ASN A 95 9.64 -3.14 5.67
CA ASN A 95 10.48 -2.07 6.19
C ASN A 95 11.83 -2.04 5.48
N HIS A 96 12.48 -3.20 5.35
CA HIS A 96 13.76 -3.33 4.66
C HIS A 96 13.64 -2.96 3.18
N LEU A 97 12.57 -3.41 2.49
CA LEU A 97 12.31 -2.98 1.10
C LEU A 97 12.24 -1.46 1.00
N GLY A 98 11.48 -0.81 1.89
CA GLY A 98 11.34 0.65 1.92
C GLY A 98 12.67 1.36 2.13
N THR A 99 13.44 0.93 3.13
CA THR A 99 14.77 1.46 3.45
C THR A 99 15.74 1.32 2.25
N LEU A 100 15.80 0.13 1.63
CA LEU A 100 16.69 -0.15 0.51
C LEU A 100 16.29 0.60 -0.77
N VAL A 101 14.99 0.72 -1.06
CA VAL A 101 14.48 1.53 -2.19
C VAL A 101 14.86 2.99 -2.03
N LEU A 102 14.67 3.55 -0.83
CA LEU A 102 15.05 4.93 -0.55
C LEU A 102 16.57 5.14 -0.62
N ALA A 103 17.38 4.20 -0.12
CA ALA A 103 18.83 4.25 -0.24
C ALA A 103 19.28 4.24 -1.71
N LEU A 104 18.70 3.37 -2.54
CA LEU A 104 18.94 3.36 -3.98
C LEU A 104 18.58 4.71 -4.61
N CYS A 105 17.38 5.23 -4.35
CA CYS A 105 16.93 6.50 -4.91
C CYS A 105 17.76 7.71 -4.47
N LEU A 106 18.16 7.78 -3.20
CA LEU A 106 18.93 8.90 -2.65
C LEU A 106 20.39 8.91 -3.11
N THR A 107 20.98 7.73 -3.32
CA THR A 107 22.40 7.61 -3.70
C THR A 107 22.61 7.50 -5.20
N GLY A 108 21.66 6.92 -5.93
CA GLY A 108 21.83 6.54 -7.34
C GLY A 108 22.74 5.32 -7.55
N ASP A 109 23.21 4.69 -6.47
CA ASP A 109 24.21 3.62 -6.52
C ASP A 109 23.56 2.24 -6.77
N ARG A 110 23.40 1.90 -8.05
CA ARG A 110 22.76 0.65 -8.46
C ARG A 110 23.55 -0.58 -8.02
N ASP A 111 24.88 -0.52 -8.05
CA ASP A 111 25.74 -1.66 -7.73
C ASP A 111 25.58 -2.10 -6.27
N ARG A 112 25.38 -1.12 -5.36
CA ARG A 112 25.25 -1.41 -3.92
C ARG A 112 23.84 -1.83 -3.51
N TRP A 113 22.80 -1.25 -4.12
CA TRP A 113 21.45 -1.34 -3.57
C TRP A 113 20.45 -2.14 -4.41
N LEU A 114 20.68 -2.29 -5.71
CA LEU A 114 19.67 -2.86 -6.61
C LEU A 114 19.36 -4.32 -6.31
N MET A 115 20.39 -5.18 -6.17
CA MET A 115 20.16 -6.60 -5.90
C MET A 115 19.45 -6.85 -4.55
N PRO A 116 19.85 -6.19 -3.43
CA PRO A 116 19.07 -6.26 -2.20
C PRO A 116 17.61 -5.83 -2.36
N VAL A 117 17.33 -4.75 -3.11
CA VAL A 117 15.94 -4.33 -3.40
C VAL A 117 15.18 -5.46 -4.11
N LEU A 118 15.77 -6.07 -5.13
CA LEU A 118 15.15 -7.16 -5.88
C LEU A 118 14.92 -8.39 -4.99
N ASP A 119 15.86 -8.77 -4.13
CA ASP A 119 15.70 -9.92 -3.22
C ASP A 119 14.47 -9.75 -2.31
N TYR A 120 14.30 -8.58 -1.69
CA TYR A 120 13.13 -8.30 -0.84
C TYR A 120 11.84 -8.19 -1.65
N LEU A 121 11.88 -7.58 -2.84
CA LEU A 121 10.73 -7.45 -3.72
C LEU A 121 10.20 -8.82 -4.17
N PHE A 122 11.08 -9.70 -4.65
CA PHE A 122 10.72 -11.07 -5.03
C PHE A 122 10.21 -11.86 -3.82
N ALA A 123 10.87 -11.75 -2.67
CA ALA A 123 10.42 -12.41 -1.45
C ALA A 123 8.99 -12.02 -1.07
N ILE A 124 8.59 -10.74 -1.25
CA ILE A 124 7.22 -10.26 -1.00
C ILE A 124 6.24 -10.78 -2.05
N LEU A 125 6.61 -10.78 -3.33
CA LEU A 125 5.75 -11.31 -4.42
C LEU A 125 5.47 -12.81 -4.25
N GLU A 126 6.45 -13.56 -3.74
CA GLU A 126 6.36 -15.01 -3.50
C GLU A 126 5.53 -15.39 -2.26
N GLU A 127 5.12 -14.40 -1.45
CA GLU A 127 4.24 -14.68 -0.30
C GLU A 127 2.90 -15.22 -0.77
N GLN A 128 2.40 -16.24 -0.08
CA GLN A 128 1.11 -16.84 -0.38
C GLN A 128 -0.06 -15.86 -0.14
N SER A 129 0.11 -14.92 0.78
CA SER A 129 -0.86 -13.89 1.12
C SER A 129 -0.17 -12.71 1.78
N TRP A 130 -0.67 -11.50 1.52
CA TRP A 130 -0.27 -10.29 2.25
C TRP A 130 -1.24 -9.96 3.40
N CYS A 131 -2.26 -10.79 3.62
CA CYS A 131 -3.17 -10.63 4.73
C CYS A 131 -2.61 -11.28 5.99
N MET A 132 -2.66 -10.54 7.10
CA MET A 132 -2.19 -11.05 8.38
C MET A 132 -3.04 -12.24 8.86
N PRO A 133 -2.43 -13.21 9.58
CA PRO A 133 -3.16 -14.37 10.10
C PRO A 133 -4.28 -13.93 11.05
N ALA A 134 -4.08 -12.82 11.76
CA ALA A 134 -5.07 -12.14 12.58
C ALA A 134 -6.37 -11.79 11.86
N HIS A 135 -6.27 -11.50 10.57
CA HIS A 135 -7.33 -10.95 9.75
C HIS A 135 -7.89 -12.00 8.76
N ALA A 136 -7.32 -13.21 8.74
CA ALA A 136 -7.65 -14.29 7.81
C ALA A 136 -8.59 -15.38 8.40
N ARG A 137 -9.39 -15.05 9.43
CA ARG A 137 -10.12 -16.04 10.26
C ARG A 137 -11.40 -16.64 9.67
N TRP A 138 -11.68 -16.46 8.39
CA TRP A 138 -13.03 -16.70 7.86
C TRP A 138 -13.36 -18.15 7.48
N ASN A 139 -12.48 -19.13 7.69
CA ASN A 139 -12.70 -20.49 7.14
C ASN A 139 -12.30 -21.69 8.04
N GLY A 140 -12.12 -21.52 9.36
CA GLY A 140 -11.93 -22.68 10.26
C GLY A 140 -10.94 -22.44 11.41
N ALA A 141 -10.43 -23.55 11.98
CA ALA A 141 -9.51 -23.53 13.12
C ALA A 141 -8.14 -22.90 12.81
N PHE A 142 -7.75 -22.85 11.53
CA PHE A 142 -6.50 -22.25 11.07
C PHE A 142 -6.76 -21.11 10.07
N PRO A 143 -5.97 -20.02 10.12
CA PRO A 143 -6.05 -18.95 9.13
C PRO A 143 -5.68 -19.51 7.74
N ASN A 144 -6.46 -19.14 6.72
CA ASN A 144 -6.28 -19.66 5.35
C ASN A 144 -5.72 -18.58 4.41
N PRO A 145 -4.42 -18.64 4.04
CA PRO A 145 -3.80 -17.63 3.19
C PRO A 145 -4.42 -17.53 1.78
N LEU A 146 -5.05 -18.61 1.29
CA LEU A 146 -5.62 -18.66 -0.06
C LEU A 146 -6.97 -17.96 -0.17
N ARG A 147 -7.69 -17.81 0.95
CA ARG A 147 -8.99 -17.13 1.04
C ARG A 147 -8.86 -15.81 1.81
N CYS A 148 -7.77 -15.10 1.57
CA CYS A 148 -7.47 -13.88 2.29
C CYS A 148 -8.10 -12.64 1.66
N GLN A 149 -8.48 -11.73 2.56
CA GLN A 149 -9.02 -10.42 2.29
C GLN A 149 -7.91 -9.41 1.95
N SER A 150 -8.27 -8.27 1.35
CA SER A 150 -7.38 -7.12 1.29
C SER A 150 -7.49 -6.37 2.62
N ASP A 151 -6.81 -6.89 3.65
CA ASP A 151 -6.75 -6.24 4.96
C ASP A 151 -5.88 -4.98 4.94
N LEU A 152 -5.71 -4.37 6.11
CA LEU A 152 -4.84 -3.21 6.33
C LEU A 152 -3.46 -3.39 5.69
N PHE A 153 -2.80 -4.50 5.97
CA PHE A 153 -1.39 -4.67 5.61
C PHE A 153 -1.20 -5.22 4.20
N ALA A 154 -2.20 -5.93 3.66
CA ALA A 154 -2.27 -6.24 2.24
C ALA A 154 -2.44 -4.96 1.42
N SER A 155 -3.32 -4.05 1.86
CA SER A 155 -3.49 -2.76 1.20
C SER A 155 -2.21 -1.91 1.27
N GLU A 156 -1.56 -1.81 2.43
CA GLU A 156 -0.27 -1.10 2.55
C GLU A 156 0.84 -1.74 1.71
N THR A 157 0.90 -3.07 1.65
CA THR A 157 1.84 -3.77 0.77
C THR A 157 1.58 -3.39 -0.70
N ALA A 158 0.33 -3.32 -1.13
CA ALA A 158 -0.03 -2.88 -2.48
C ALA A 158 0.43 -1.45 -2.77
N ALA A 159 0.19 -0.52 -1.84
CA ALA A 159 0.65 0.86 -1.98
C ALA A 159 2.18 0.95 -2.04
N GLN A 160 2.89 0.17 -1.21
CA GLN A 160 4.36 0.13 -1.21
C GLN A 160 4.93 -0.42 -2.52
N LEU A 161 4.35 -1.49 -3.07
CA LEU A 161 4.74 -2.02 -4.38
C LEU A 161 4.43 -1.03 -5.51
N GLY A 162 3.28 -0.37 -5.45
CA GLY A 162 2.93 0.72 -6.36
C GLY A 162 3.94 1.87 -6.29
N ALA A 163 4.34 2.29 -5.09
CA ALA A 163 5.35 3.33 -4.90
C ALA A 163 6.72 2.89 -5.43
N ALA A 164 7.12 1.64 -5.22
CA ALA A 164 8.37 1.09 -5.76
C ALA A 164 8.37 1.13 -7.29
N VAL A 165 7.27 0.75 -7.96
CA VAL A 165 7.14 0.91 -9.41
C VAL A 165 7.12 2.38 -9.82
N ASN A 166 6.47 3.25 -9.05
CA ASN A 166 6.41 4.68 -9.35
C ASN A 166 7.81 5.31 -9.40
N VAL A 167 8.70 4.92 -8.48
CA VAL A 167 10.06 5.48 -8.41
C VAL A 167 11.09 4.70 -9.22
N LEU A 168 11.00 3.37 -9.30
CA LEU A 168 12.04 2.50 -9.90
C LEU A 168 11.57 1.70 -11.13
N GLY A 169 10.36 1.93 -11.64
CA GLY A 169 9.77 1.14 -12.73
C GLY A 169 10.69 0.96 -13.95
N ASP A 170 11.28 2.04 -14.45
CA ASP A 170 12.22 1.99 -15.58
C ASP A 170 13.46 1.15 -15.27
N VAL A 171 13.99 1.26 -14.04
CA VAL A 171 15.16 0.47 -13.59
C VAL A 171 14.80 -1.01 -13.51
N PHE A 172 13.61 -1.33 -13.00
CA PHE A 172 13.14 -2.71 -12.92
C PHE A 172 12.96 -3.35 -14.30
N GLU A 173 12.37 -2.64 -15.26
CA GLU A 173 12.23 -3.14 -16.64
C GLU A 173 13.57 -3.25 -17.38
N GLU A 174 14.53 -2.36 -17.09
CA GLU A 174 15.87 -2.45 -17.66
C GLU A 174 16.59 -3.73 -17.23
N VAL A 175 16.51 -4.10 -15.95
CA VAL A 175 17.28 -5.21 -15.37
C VAL A 175 16.54 -6.55 -15.35
N CYS A 176 15.22 -6.51 -15.26
CA CYS A 176 14.35 -7.67 -15.25
C CYS A 176 13.08 -7.38 -16.07
N PRO A 177 13.17 -7.44 -17.41
CA PRO A 177 12.04 -7.17 -18.28
C PRO A 177 10.80 -8.00 -17.90
N GLY A 178 9.65 -7.34 -17.76
CA GLY A 178 8.38 -7.94 -17.32
C GLY A 178 8.16 -7.93 -15.81
N LEU A 179 9.12 -7.49 -14.99
CA LEU A 179 8.96 -7.40 -13.54
C LEU A 179 7.87 -6.40 -13.14
N VAL A 180 7.78 -5.24 -13.80
CA VAL A 180 6.72 -4.26 -13.53
C VAL A 180 5.35 -4.82 -13.89
N GLU A 181 5.23 -5.57 -14.97
CA GLU A 181 3.97 -6.25 -15.32
C GLU A 181 3.60 -7.31 -14.28
N ARG A 182 4.57 -8.09 -13.80
CA ARG A 182 4.35 -9.05 -12.70
C ARG A 182 3.86 -8.35 -11.43
N ILE A 183 4.53 -7.28 -10.99
CA ILE A 183 4.13 -6.51 -9.82
C ILE A 183 2.72 -5.96 -10.02
N ARG A 184 2.45 -5.33 -11.17
CA ARG A 184 1.13 -4.78 -11.51
C ARG A 184 0.04 -5.84 -11.40
N THR A 185 0.18 -6.93 -12.14
CA THR A 185 -0.84 -7.97 -12.20
C THR A 185 -1.06 -8.60 -10.83
N GLU A 186 0.00 -9.03 -10.15
CA GLU A 186 -0.12 -9.65 -8.83
C GLU A 186 -0.68 -8.68 -7.78
N THR A 187 -0.24 -7.43 -7.74
CA THR A 187 -0.77 -6.44 -6.79
C THR A 187 -2.25 -6.16 -7.05
N LEU A 188 -2.63 -5.85 -8.29
CA LEU A 188 -4.02 -5.51 -8.61
C LEU A 188 -4.96 -6.70 -8.38
N GLU A 189 -4.57 -7.91 -8.74
CA GLU A 189 -5.39 -9.12 -8.57
C GLU A 189 -5.45 -9.64 -7.13
N ARG A 190 -4.43 -9.38 -6.31
CA ARG A 190 -4.41 -9.81 -4.90
C ARG A 190 -5.11 -8.83 -3.96
N THR A 191 -5.18 -7.54 -4.31
CA THR A 191 -5.69 -6.51 -3.39
C THR A 191 -6.78 -5.66 -4.01
N VAL A 192 -6.43 -4.77 -4.96
CA VAL A 192 -7.32 -3.75 -5.51
C VAL A 192 -8.55 -4.40 -6.13
N ARG A 193 -8.41 -5.12 -7.25
CA ARG A 193 -9.55 -5.76 -7.91
C ARG A 193 -10.17 -6.85 -7.04
N LYS A 194 -9.36 -7.53 -6.21
CA LYS A 194 -9.82 -8.58 -5.28
C LYS A 194 -10.84 -8.08 -4.27
N ALA A 195 -10.65 -6.89 -3.72
CA ALA A 195 -11.56 -6.31 -2.75
C ALA A 195 -12.93 -5.97 -3.37
N LEU A 196 -12.98 -5.80 -4.69
CA LEU A 196 -14.19 -5.46 -5.46
C LEU A 196 -14.89 -6.69 -6.07
N ASP A 197 -14.25 -7.86 -6.05
CA ASP A 197 -14.81 -9.10 -6.61
C ASP A 197 -16.09 -9.50 -5.85
N PRO A 198 -17.27 -9.53 -6.49
CA PRO A 198 -18.53 -9.89 -5.85
C PRO A 198 -18.53 -11.27 -5.16
N ALA A 199 -17.66 -12.21 -5.58
CA ALA A 199 -17.56 -13.53 -4.99
C ALA A 199 -16.97 -13.50 -3.57
N ILE A 200 -16.18 -12.48 -3.23
CA ILE A 200 -15.44 -12.38 -1.97
C ILE A 200 -15.49 -11.00 -1.31
N SER A 201 -16.13 -10.00 -1.93
CA SER A 201 -16.22 -8.63 -1.40
C SER A 201 -16.87 -8.60 -0.02
N TRP A 202 -17.81 -9.52 0.24
CA TRP A 202 -18.44 -9.71 1.54
C TRP A 202 -17.45 -10.04 2.68
N MET A 203 -16.24 -10.53 2.36
CA MET A 203 -15.16 -10.75 3.32
C MET A 203 -14.46 -9.44 3.72
N GLN A 204 -14.61 -8.36 2.94
CA GLN A 204 -14.07 -7.03 3.24
C GLN A 204 -15.03 -6.26 4.15
N PHE A 205 -15.10 -6.60 5.44
CA PHE A 205 -16.04 -5.96 6.37
C PHE A 205 -15.92 -4.42 6.38
N TRP A 206 -14.70 -3.90 6.24
CA TRP A 206 -14.40 -2.47 6.19
C TRP A 206 -15.02 -1.77 4.97
N PHE A 207 -15.21 -2.49 3.86
CA PHE A 207 -15.80 -1.94 2.64
C PHE A 207 -17.32 -1.78 2.74
N HIS A 208 -17.96 -2.60 3.57
CA HIS A 208 -19.43 -2.69 3.67
C HIS A 208 -20.02 -2.11 4.96
N SER A 209 -19.20 -1.68 5.93
CA SER A 209 -19.70 -1.13 7.20
C SER A 209 -20.60 0.08 6.99
N GLU A 210 -21.72 0.13 7.73
CA GLU A 210 -22.63 1.28 7.78
C GLU A 210 -21.99 2.45 8.53
N VAL A 211 -21.36 2.16 9.68
CA VAL A 211 -20.55 3.11 10.46
C VAL A 211 -19.10 2.63 10.38
N PRO A 212 -18.30 3.15 9.44
CA PRO A 212 -16.96 2.62 9.21
C PRO A 212 -15.97 3.14 10.25
N GLY A 213 -15.02 2.29 10.68
CA GLY A 213 -13.85 2.68 11.48
C GLY A 213 -12.59 2.88 10.63
N ASN A 214 -11.43 2.97 11.28
CA ASN A 214 -10.14 3.33 10.67
C ASN A 214 -9.74 2.46 9.49
N TRP A 215 -10.16 1.19 9.48
CA TRP A 215 -9.83 0.25 8.40
C TRP A 215 -10.33 0.75 7.05
N THR A 216 -11.41 1.52 7.04
CA THR A 216 -12.06 1.97 5.82
C THR A 216 -11.21 2.98 5.07
N PRO A 217 -10.92 4.18 5.64
CA PRO A 217 -10.06 5.13 4.95
C PRO A 217 -8.63 4.61 4.80
N TRP A 218 -8.13 3.79 5.73
CA TRP A 218 -6.81 3.15 5.63
C TRP A 218 -6.71 2.23 4.41
N CYS A 219 -7.59 1.23 4.27
CA CYS A 219 -7.58 0.33 3.13
C CYS A 219 -7.85 1.07 1.83
N CYS A 220 -8.88 1.93 1.79
CA CYS A 220 -9.26 2.64 0.56
C CYS A 220 -8.14 3.53 0.03
N TYR A 221 -7.48 4.30 0.91
CA TYR A 221 -6.35 5.13 0.50
C TYR A 221 -5.24 4.31 -0.13
N ASN A 222 -4.79 3.23 0.52
CA ASN A 222 -3.68 2.44 -0.01
C ASN A 222 -4.04 1.70 -1.30
N LEU A 223 -5.28 1.22 -1.44
CA LEU A 223 -5.75 0.57 -2.67
C LEU A 223 -5.86 1.56 -3.82
N LEU A 224 -6.35 2.79 -3.57
CA LEU A 224 -6.38 3.85 -4.57
C LEU A 224 -4.97 4.31 -4.96
N PHE A 225 -4.07 4.46 -3.99
CA PHE A 225 -2.66 4.75 -4.25
C PHE A 225 -2.04 3.70 -5.17
N ALA A 226 -2.23 2.41 -4.86
CA ALA A 226 -1.75 1.32 -5.71
C ALA A 226 -2.38 1.36 -7.10
N ALA A 227 -3.69 1.61 -7.19
CA ALA A 227 -4.41 1.71 -8.47
C ALA A 227 -3.86 2.84 -9.35
N VAL A 228 -3.65 4.03 -8.80
CA VAL A 228 -3.07 5.17 -9.55
C VAL A 228 -1.70 4.82 -10.14
N CYS A 229 -0.85 4.17 -9.34
CA CYS A 229 0.49 3.75 -9.76
C CYS A 229 0.48 2.61 -10.80
N LEU A 230 -0.47 1.67 -10.72
CA LEU A 230 -0.37 0.38 -11.43
C LEU A 230 -1.44 0.13 -12.50
N GLU A 231 -2.66 0.65 -12.32
CA GLU A 231 -3.78 0.41 -13.25
C GLU A 231 -3.65 1.26 -14.52
N ASN A 232 -3.34 0.59 -15.63
CA ASN A 232 -3.12 1.26 -16.91
C ASN A 232 -4.40 1.53 -17.69
N ASP A 233 -5.49 0.84 -17.35
CA ASP A 233 -6.79 1.04 -17.97
C ASP A 233 -7.52 2.21 -17.28
N PRO A 234 -7.72 3.36 -17.96
CA PRO A 234 -8.36 4.52 -17.35
C PRO A 234 -9.78 4.26 -16.87
N GLN A 235 -10.52 3.35 -17.53
CA GLN A 235 -11.87 3.01 -17.12
C GLN A 235 -11.84 2.19 -15.83
N LYS A 236 -10.97 1.19 -15.74
CA LYS A 236 -10.82 0.41 -14.49
C LYS A 236 -10.33 1.27 -13.33
N LEU A 237 -9.48 2.27 -13.60
CA LEU A 237 -9.06 3.22 -12.59
C LEU A 237 -10.26 4.06 -12.10
N SER A 238 -11.08 4.59 -13.02
CA SER A 238 -12.32 5.29 -12.68
C SER A 238 -13.25 4.42 -11.82
N ASP A 239 -13.43 3.15 -12.20
CA ASP A 239 -14.26 2.19 -11.46
C ASP A 239 -13.72 1.97 -10.04
N CYS A 240 -12.39 1.90 -9.86
CA CYS A 240 -11.75 1.82 -8.54
C CYS A 240 -12.06 3.06 -7.70
N PHE A 241 -11.92 4.28 -8.25
CA PHE A 241 -12.28 5.52 -7.54
C PHE A 241 -13.76 5.52 -7.15
N GLN A 242 -14.66 5.21 -8.08
CA GLN A 242 -16.09 5.16 -7.79
C GLN A 242 -16.44 4.15 -6.71
N ALA A 243 -15.75 3.00 -6.67
CA ALA A 243 -15.98 1.97 -5.68
C ALA A 243 -15.45 2.35 -4.30
N TYR A 244 -14.19 2.77 -4.18
CA TYR A 244 -13.55 3.04 -2.89
C TYR A 244 -13.92 4.38 -2.28
N LEU A 245 -14.35 5.38 -3.06
CA LEU A 245 -14.81 6.64 -2.49
C LEU A 245 -16.16 6.53 -1.77
N ARG A 246 -16.97 5.51 -2.07
CA ARG A 246 -18.25 5.29 -1.36
C ARG A 246 -18.08 4.95 0.13
N PRO A 247 -17.31 3.92 0.52
CA PRO A 247 -17.11 3.62 1.94
C PRO A 247 -16.31 4.71 2.66
N VAL A 248 -15.38 5.39 1.99
CA VAL A 248 -14.69 6.55 2.58
C VAL A 248 -15.66 7.72 2.77
N SER A 249 -16.59 7.95 1.84
CA SER A 249 -17.65 8.96 2.00
C SER A 249 -18.49 8.67 3.25
N ARG A 250 -18.87 7.41 3.48
CA ARG A 250 -19.58 7.03 4.71
C ARG A 250 -18.75 7.30 5.96
N PHE A 251 -17.46 6.96 5.93
CA PHE A 251 -16.55 7.25 7.05
C PHE A 251 -16.50 8.75 7.34
N ALA A 252 -16.26 9.58 6.32
CA ALA A 252 -16.17 11.03 6.46
C ALA A 252 -17.50 11.67 6.92
N TYR A 253 -18.64 11.14 6.48
CA TYR A 253 -19.96 11.57 6.94
C TYR A 253 -20.20 11.32 8.43
N HIS A 254 -19.67 10.22 8.97
CA HIS A 254 -19.80 9.85 10.37
C HIS A 254 -18.65 10.36 11.26
N TYR A 255 -17.59 10.91 10.66
CA TYR A 255 -16.47 11.45 11.41
C TYR A 255 -16.89 12.74 12.12
N ALA A 256 -16.51 12.90 13.38
CA ALA A 256 -16.96 14.02 14.19
C ALA A 256 -16.42 15.36 13.65
N ASP A 257 -17.27 16.38 13.62
CA ASP A 257 -16.95 17.72 13.10
C ASP A 257 -15.80 18.42 13.87
N ASP A 258 -15.57 18.04 15.13
CA ASP A 258 -14.47 18.53 15.96
C ASP A 258 -13.13 17.84 15.66
N GLY A 259 -13.11 16.87 14.74
CA GLY A 259 -11.93 16.10 14.36
C GLY A 259 -11.53 15.01 15.35
N TYR A 260 -12.33 14.77 16.40
CA TYR A 260 -12.05 13.76 17.41
C TYR A 260 -12.01 12.34 16.80
N CYS A 261 -10.94 11.61 17.08
CA CYS A 261 -10.82 10.21 16.70
C CYS A 261 -11.33 9.31 17.84
N ALA A 262 -12.52 8.74 17.66
CA ALA A 262 -13.15 7.84 18.64
C ALA A 262 -12.32 6.57 18.94
N GLU A 263 -11.43 6.18 18.03
CA GLU A 263 -10.53 5.03 18.19
C GLU A 263 -9.26 5.37 18.97
N GLY A 264 -9.07 6.65 19.33
CA GLY A 264 -7.95 7.15 20.10
C GLY A 264 -6.89 7.86 19.26
N PRO A 265 -6.04 8.67 19.90
CA PRO A 265 -5.08 9.53 19.21
C PRO A 265 -4.05 8.75 18.38
N SER A 266 -3.68 7.53 18.79
CA SER A 266 -2.76 6.67 18.04
C SER A 266 -3.32 6.24 16.67
N TYR A 267 -4.64 6.16 16.53
CA TYR A 267 -5.30 5.78 15.27
C TYR A 267 -5.63 6.97 14.38
N TYR A 268 -5.48 8.22 14.84
CA TYR A 268 -5.83 9.40 14.05
C TYR A 268 -5.17 9.39 12.66
N SER A 269 -3.89 9.04 12.59
CA SER A 269 -3.13 8.98 11.32
C SER A 269 -3.62 7.89 10.36
N LYS A 270 -4.33 6.88 10.87
CA LYS A 270 -4.93 5.77 10.13
C LYS A 270 -6.44 5.95 9.93
N ALA A 271 -7.03 6.98 10.53
CA ALA A 271 -8.45 7.33 10.47
C ALA A 271 -8.61 8.64 9.71
N GLY A 272 -8.92 9.75 10.40
CA GLY A 272 -9.07 11.08 9.76
C GLY A 272 -7.85 11.52 8.94
N GLY A 273 -6.63 11.16 9.36
CA GLY A 273 -5.42 11.47 8.59
C GLY A 273 -5.37 10.82 7.20
N MET A 274 -6.03 9.68 6.99
CA MET A 274 -6.13 9.04 5.68
C MET A 274 -7.08 9.78 4.74
N LEU A 275 -8.06 10.53 5.27
CA LEU A 275 -8.90 11.42 4.45
C LEU A 275 -8.08 12.54 3.82
N PHE A 276 -7.13 13.10 4.57
CA PHE A 276 -6.19 14.07 4.03
C PHE A 276 -5.30 13.44 2.96
N LYS A 277 -4.71 12.27 3.24
CA LYS A 277 -3.84 11.59 2.27
C LYS A 277 -4.54 11.22 0.95
N LEU A 278 -5.86 10.98 0.96
CA LEU A 278 -6.60 10.75 -0.28
C LEU A 278 -6.47 11.88 -1.29
N THR A 279 -6.19 13.12 -0.87
CA THR A 279 -5.94 14.23 -1.80
C THR A 279 -4.64 14.07 -2.58
N ASP A 280 -3.70 13.23 -2.11
CA ASP A 280 -2.42 12.98 -2.80
C ASP A 280 -2.62 12.15 -4.09
N VAL A 281 -3.75 11.45 -4.20
CA VAL A 281 -4.05 10.52 -5.31
C VAL A 281 -5.27 10.94 -6.14
N MET A 282 -5.96 12.02 -5.78
CA MET A 282 -7.09 12.61 -6.51
C MET A 282 -6.61 13.75 -7.41
#